data_AF-S7HX03-F1
#
_entry.id   AF-S7HX03-F1
#
_cell.length_a   1.000
_cell.length_b   1.000
_cell.length_c   1.000
_cell.angle_alpha   90.00
_cell.angle_beta   90.00
_cell.angle_gamma   90.00
#
_symmetry.space_group_name_H-M   'P 1'
#
loop_
_entity.id
_entity.type
_entity.pdbx_description
1 polymer ?
#
loop_
_entity_poly.entity_id
_entity_poly.type
_entity_poly.pdbx_seq_one_letter_code
_entity_poly.pdbx_strand_id
1 'polypeptide(L)'
;MNSNVHNLPLIIYSDSANAIYWYENKAHNSDVIRSGNADPELVRLMGEADQFLRTCKDAGSIEIRKWHTKEWSQEIPADFGKK
;
A
#
# COMPACT_ATOMS: atom_id res chain seq x y z
N MET A 1 29.09 15.89 -17.33
CA MET A 1 27.86 15.14 -17.64
C MET A 1 27.08 15.06 -16.33
N ASN A 2 25.96 15.80 -16.21
CA ASN A 2 25.19 15.89 -14.97
C ASN A 2 24.26 14.67 -14.86
N SER A 3 24.71 13.63 -14.17
CA SER A 3 23.89 12.48 -13.77
C SER A 3 23.10 12.82 -12.51
N ASN A 4 21.97 13.52 -12.65
CA ASN A 4 21.06 13.79 -11.53
C ASN A 4 19.57 13.79 -11.91
N VAL A 5 19.24 13.25 -13.09
CA VAL A 5 17.86 12.94 -13.44
C VAL A 5 17.58 11.55 -12.86
N HIS A 6 16.47 11.35 -12.17
CA HIS A 6 15.92 10.04 -11.72
C HIS A 6 16.15 9.57 -10.27
N ASN A 7 16.24 10.45 -9.27
CA ASN A 7 16.02 10.04 -7.87
C ASN A 7 14.81 10.75 -7.25
N LEU A 8 13.69 10.81 -7.99
CA LEU A 8 12.44 11.32 -7.43
C LEU A 8 11.83 10.24 -6.52
N PRO A 9 11.36 10.60 -5.32
CA PRO A 9 10.67 9.65 -4.45
C PRO A 9 9.44 9.09 -5.18
N LEU A 10 9.25 7.77 -5.12
CA LEU A 10 8.06 7.14 -5.65
C LEU A 10 6.87 7.52 -4.76
N ILE A 11 5.89 8.22 -5.33
CA ILE A 11 4.64 8.58 -4.64
C ILE A 11 3.53 7.68 -5.13
N ILE A 12 2.87 6.99 -4.21
CA ILE A 12 1.70 6.14 -4.49
C ILE A 12 0.50 6.73 -3.78
N TYR A 13 -0.63 6.86 -4.49
CA TYR A 13 -1.90 7.23 -3.89
C TYR A 13 -2.73 6.00 -3.58
N SER A 14 -3.36 5.97 -2.40
CA SER A 14 -4.37 4.99 -2.04
C SER A 14 -5.56 5.69 -1.40
N ASP A 15 -6.77 5.26 -1.71
CA ASP A 15 -7.99 5.72 -1.06
C ASP A 15 -8.32 4.93 0.23
N SER A 16 -7.58 3.86 0.54
CA SER A 16 -7.81 3.04 1.73
C SER A 16 -6.99 3.51 2.93
N ALA A 17 -7.63 4.14 3.91
CA ALA A 17 -6.98 4.56 5.15
C ALA A 17 -6.37 3.36 5.92
N ASN A 18 -7.04 2.20 5.91
CA ASN A 18 -6.55 0.99 6.56
C ASN A 18 -5.26 0.46 5.90
N ALA A 19 -5.20 0.46 4.57
CA ALA A 19 -4.02 -0.02 3.85
C ALA A 19 -2.81 0.90 4.06
N ILE A 20 -3.03 2.22 4.07
CA ILE A 20 -1.99 3.20 4.40
C ILE A 20 -1.47 2.96 5.82
N TYR A 21 -2.37 2.80 6.79
CA TYR A 21 -1.99 2.50 8.17
C TYR A 21 -1.17 1.20 8.28
N TRP A 22 -1.56 0.13 7.58
CA TRP A 22 -0.79 -1.13 7.58
C TRP A 22 0.61 -0.98 6.98
N TYR A 23 0.72 -0.19 5.91
CA TYR A 23 2.01 0.12 5.30
C TYR A 23 2.93 0.88 6.27
N GLU A 24 2.42 1.92 6.92
CA GLU A 24 3.17 2.71 7.92
C GLU A 24 3.66 1.84 9.09
N ASN A 25 2.84 0.88 9.52
CA ASN A 25 3.17 -0.05 10.59
C ASN A 25 3.99 -1.27 10.13
N LYS A 26 4.18 -1.45 8.82
CA LYS A 26 4.83 -2.64 8.21
C LYS A 26 4.21 -3.96 8.71
N ALA A 27 2.90 -3.93 8.91
CA ALA A 27 2.13 -5.02 9.47
C ALA A 27 0.66 -4.86 9.11
N HIS A 28 0.10 -5.87 8.44
CA HIS A 28 -1.34 -5.93 8.25
C HIS A 28 -2.08 -6.25 9.56
N ASN A 29 -3.31 -5.75 9.69
CA ASN A 29 -4.18 -6.00 10.85
C ASN A 29 -5.56 -6.50 10.40
N SER A 30 -5.59 -7.64 9.70
CA SER A 30 -6.81 -8.24 9.15
C SER A 30 -7.46 -9.22 10.13
N ASP A 31 -8.75 -8.99 10.45
CA ASP A 31 -9.51 -9.90 11.32
C ASP A 31 -9.82 -11.23 10.66
N VAL A 32 -10.02 -11.26 9.35
CA VAL A 32 -10.29 -12.51 8.61
C VAL A 32 -9.10 -13.45 8.71
N ILE A 33 -7.88 -12.92 8.56
CA ILE A 33 -6.63 -13.69 8.73
C ILE A 33 -6.49 -14.16 10.18
N ARG A 34 -6.72 -13.26 11.15
CA ARG A 34 -6.64 -13.58 12.59
C ARG A 34 -7.63 -14.67 13.02
N SER A 35 -8.81 -14.70 12.41
CA SER A 35 -9.84 -15.70 12.68
C SER A 35 -9.55 -17.08 12.07
N GLY A 36 -8.53 -17.19 11.20
CA GLY A 36 -8.20 -18.43 10.50
C GLY A 36 -9.10 -18.78 9.32
N ASN A 37 -10.01 -17.88 8.92
CA ASN A 37 -10.99 -18.11 7.84
C ASN A 37 -10.54 -17.53 6.48
N ALA A 38 -9.30 -17.10 6.36
CA ALA A 38 -8.74 -16.58 5.10
C ALA A 38 -8.24 -17.72 4.20
N ASP A 39 -8.27 -17.48 2.89
CA ASP A 39 -7.60 -18.36 1.92
C ASP A 39 -6.10 -18.49 2.27
N PRO A 40 -5.52 -19.70 2.32
CA PRO A 40 -4.10 -19.89 2.63
C PRO A 40 -3.15 -19.08 1.75
N GLU A 41 -3.50 -18.88 0.48
CA GLU A 41 -2.71 -18.07 -0.46
C GLU A 41 -2.77 -16.59 -0.08
N LEU A 42 -3.93 -16.09 0.33
CA LEU A 42 -4.06 -14.73 0.85
C LEU A 42 -3.21 -14.55 2.12
N VAL A 43 -3.23 -15.51 3.04
CA VAL A 43 -2.41 -15.47 4.26
C VAL A 43 -0.92 -15.42 3.92
N ARG A 44 -0.48 -16.26 2.97
CA ARG A 44 0.91 -16.31 2.51
C ARG A 44 1.34 -14.97 1.91
N LEU A 45 0.56 -14.41 0.98
CA LEU A 45 0.85 -13.14 0.32
C LEU A 45 0.93 -11.97 1.31
N MET A 46 0.03 -11.92 2.28
CA MET A 46 0.03 -10.87 3.31
C MET A 46 1.25 -10.97 4.22
N GLY A 47 1.68 -12.18 4.59
CA GLY A 47 2.91 -12.40 5.35
C GLY A 47 4.17 -12.00 4.58
N GLU A 48 4.24 -12.33 3.28
CA GLU A 48 5.34 -11.93 2.41
C GLU A 48 5.40 -10.40 2.22
N ALA A 49 4.25 -9.75 2.10
CA ALA A 49 4.18 -8.29 2.02
C ALA A 49 4.72 -7.62 3.30
N ASP A 50 4.32 -8.10 4.48
CA ASP A 50 4.86 -7.60 5.75
C ASP A 50 6.38 -7.81 5.86
N GLN A 51 6.88 -8.98 5.45
CA GLN A 51 8.31 -9.27 5.45
C GLN A 51 9.08 -8.37 4.47
N PHE A 52 8.51 -8.13 3.28
CA PHE A 52 9.10 -7.21 2.30
C PHE A 52 9.23 -5.80 2.87
N LEU A 53 8.18 -5.25 3.49
CA LEU A 53 8.22 -3.90 4.08
C LEU A 53 9.26 -3.75 5.21
N ARG A 54 9.55 -4.84 5.91
CA ARG A 54 10.55 -4.88 7.00
C ARG A 54 11.99 -5.03 6.51
N THR A 55 12.20 -5.76 5.42
CA THR A 55 13.54 -6.16 4.96
C THR A 55 14.04 -5.35 3.76
N CYS A 56 13.14 -4.85 2.92
CA CYS A 56 13.51 -4.06 1.75
C CYS A 56 13.94 -2.65 2.17
N LYS A 57 15.20 -2.32 1.89
CA LYS A 57 15.82 -1.02 2.23
C LYS A 57 15.09 0.15 1.58
N ASP A 58 14.65 -0.03 0.34
CA ASP A 58 14.07 1.03 -0.47
C ASP A 58 12.56 1.15 -0.29
N ALA A 59 11.90 0.18 0.36
CA ALA A 59 10.46 0.26 0.61
C ALA A 59 10.10 1.52 1.42
N GLY A 60 10.91 1.92 2.40
CA GLY A 60 10.69 3.14 3.18
C GLY A 60 10.88 4.46 2.42
N SER A 61 11.40 4.42 1.19
CA SER A 61 11.52 5.62 0.33
C SER A 61 10.23 5.94 -0.45
N ILE A 62 9.27 5.01 -0.44
CA ILE A 62 7.99 5.18 -1.10
C ILE A 62 7.07 6.00 -0.19
N GLU A 63 6.61 7.13 -0.70
CA GLU A 63 5.63 7.97 -0.03
C GLU A 63 4.21 7.50 -0.39
N ILE A 64 3.43 7.07 0.60
CA ILE A 64 2.03 6.70 0.38
C ILE A 64 1.15 7.87 0.82
N ARG A 65 0.33 8.38 -0.09
CA ARG A 65 -0.60 9.48 0.16
C ARG A 65 -2.04 9.04 0.08
N LYS A 66 -2.89 9.64 0.91
CA LYS A 66 -4.34 9.45 0.82
C LYS A 66 -4.87 10.12 -0.46
N TRP A 67 -5.63 9.37 -1.25
CA TRP A 67 -6.49 9.92 -2.29
C TRP A 67 -7.77 10.47 -1.64
N HIS A 68 -8.05 11.77 -1.79
CA HIS A 68 -9.21 12.43 -1.18
C HIS A 68 -10.41 12.44 -2.13
N THR A 69 -11.09 11.28 -2.28
CA THR A 69 -12.21 11.08 -3.22
C THR A 69 -13.27 12.20 -3.19
N LYS A 70 -13.59 12.71 -1.99
CA LYS A 70 -14.59 13.79 -1.82
C LYS A 70 -14.10 15.15 -2.33
N GLU A 71 -12.84 15.48 -2.08
CA GLU A 71 -12.28 16.79 -2.42
C GLU A 71 -11.89 16.85 -3.90
N TRP A 72 -11.42 15.72 -4.44
CA TRP A 72 -10.98 15.62 -5.83
C TRP A 72 -12.11 15.22 -6.78
N SER A 73 -13.34 15.14 -6.25
CA SER A 73 -14.60 14.99 -6.98
C SER A 73 -14.67 13.80 -7.93
N GLN A 74 -13.78 12.82 -7.77
CA GLN A 74 -13.66 11.64 -8.61
C GLN A 74 -13.10 10.47 -7.80
N GLU A 75 -13.51 9.26 -8.19
CA GLU A 75 -12.86 8.03 -7.74
C GLU A 75 -11.38 8.06 -8.11
N ILE A 76 -10.57 7.30 -7.37
CA ILE A 76 -9.15 7.16 -7.71
C ILE A 76 -9.01 6.66 -9.15
N PRO A 77 -8.04 7.12 -9.96
CA PRO A 77 -7.89 6.67 -11.35
C PRO A 77 -7.66 5.16 -11.50
N ALA A 78 -7.23 4.49 -10.44
CA ALA A 78 -7.06 3.04 -10.36
C ALA A 78 -8.33 2.29 -9.90
N ASP A 79 -9.45 2.98 -9.72
CA ASP A 79 -10.72 2.36 -9.38
C ASP A 79 -11.20 1.45 -10.53
N PHE A 80 -11.85 0.33 -10.18
CA PHE A 80 -12.31 -0.64 -11.16
C PHE A 80 -13.60 -0.22 -11.87
N GLY A 81 -14.21 0.92 -11.51
CA GLY A 81 -15.44 1.40 -12.12
C GLY A 81 -16.64 0.48 -11.89
N LYS A 82 -16.61 -0.33 -10.83
CA LYS A 82 -17.66 -1.32 -10.50
C LYS A 82 -18.85 -0.68 -9.79
N LYS A 83 -19.34 0.45 -10.31
CA LYS A 83 -20.60 1.06 -9.86
C LYS A 83 -21.72 0.77 -10.84
#